data_AF-A0A0Q7QM18-F1
#
_entry.id   AF-A0A0Q7QM18-F1
#
_cell.length_a   1.000
_cell.length_b   1.000
_cell.length_c   1.000
_cell.angle_alpha   90.00
_cell.angle_beta   90.00
_cell.angle_gamma   90.00
#
_symmetry.space_group_name_H-M   'P 1'
#
loop_
_entity.id
_entity.type
_entity.pdbx_description
1 polymer ?
#
loop_
_entity_poly.entity_id
_entity_poly.type
_entity_poly.pdbx_seq_one_letter_code
_entity_poly.pdbx_strand_id
1 'polypeptide(L)'
;MTTTWNDPDGPRFRRLVDETLGGPPRAADVLGAGVVLVHLLTVAGILALSWFDGSDLRLLLDVRSSPAPDVGTLARGGPLVWVVAQLGSFPWWAAAVLLLLLTALVDLAAWWAVRSLAGRRLRTPLALVALGFPGLTIAATDLSTGVVTLPLTALLVVGLTCAELFRRHERRRDVVLAASTLALAVVLAVALVSTSGALTSTAGRSAPAVALGLVGAAALLPRLRPRPAVLATGVLAVACVASTITLAALLAREDATRDYVRGVEDLARSTGTVTLAATDVPPNVLPRRLGSTSVAELFARSDEVVVRRAGNDLRMADGLGFVRQPRVAGGVGTVPPAPGSCGQLLRGSGSSRAVTVARLSAPRRTPDAWVSISYLASQDDTVELGLDGTTLQVDVLRGAHTYLLRVGSRTPSEVTLRVGTRGSSVCVGVVGLGPLVPTELA
;
A
#
# COMPACT_ATOMS: atom_id res chain seq x y z
N MET A 1 -29.98 -3.28 -69.90
CA MET A 1 -28.70 -3.39 -69.16
C MET A 1 -28.96 -3.05 -67.70
N THR A 2 -29.36 -4.06 -66.92
CA THR A 2 -29.53 -3.96 -65.47
C THR A 2 -28.20 -4.31 -64.82
N THR A 3 -27.49 -3.30 -64.31
CA THR A 3 -26.22 -3.49 -63.61
C THR A 3 -26.45 -4.24 -62.31
N THR A 4 -25.96 -5.48 -62.24
CA THR A 4 -25.94 -6.35 -61.06
C THR A 4 -25.01 -5.79 -59.98
N TRP A 5 -25.48 -4.77 -59.25
CA TRP A 5 -24.77 -4.18 -58.10
C TRP A 5 -25.17 -4.79 -56.74
N ASN A 6 -26.07 -5.78 -56.73
CA ASN A 6 -26.68 -6.31 -55.51
C ASN A 6 -26.13 -7.68 -55.05
N ASP A 7 -24.94 -8.07 -55.48
CA ASP A 7 -24.26 -9.21 -54.85
C ASP A 7 -23.26 -8.71 -53.79
N PRO A 8 -23.69 -8.55 -52.52
CA PRO A 8 -22.79 -8.18 -51.42
C PRO A 8 -21.70 -9.22 -51.16
N ASP A 9 -21.79 -10.42 -51.75
CA ASP A 9 -20.78 -11.47 -51.68
C ASP A 9 -19.87 -11.56 -52.92
N GLY A 10 -20.12 -10.71 -53.94
CA GLY A 10 -19.33 -10.70 -55.16
C GLY A 10 -17.84 -10.40 -54.91
N PRO A 11 -16.90 -11.06 -55.63
CA PRO A 11 -15.46 -10.93 -55.41
C PRO A 11 -14.94 -9.49 -55.57
N ARG A 12 -15.65 -8.65 -56.33
CA ARG A 12 -15.35 -7.21 -56.46
C ARG A 12 -15.65 -6.43 -55.18
N PHE A 13 -16.76 -6.72 -54.49
CA PHE A 13 -17.09 -6.04 -53.22
C PHE A 13 -16.10 -6.42 -52.13
N ARG A 14 -15.68 -7.70 -52.05
CA ARG A 14 -14.61 -8.12 -51.12
C ARG A 14 -13.28 -7.42 -51.38
N ARG A 15 -12.88 -7.29 -52.65
CA ARG A 15 -11.66 -6.53 -53.02
C ARG A 15 -11.75 -5.07 -52.62
N LEU A 16 -12.88 -4.42 -52.92
CA LEU A 16 -13.09 -3.01 -52.56
C LEU A 16 -13.07 -2.83 -51.05
N VAL A 17 -13.71 -3.71 -50.28
CA VAL A 17 -13.70 -3.64 -48.82
C VAL A 17 -12.29 -3.91 -48.26
N ASP A 18 -11.52 -4.84 -48.81
CA ASP A 18 -10.13 -5.10 -48.40
C ASP A 18 -9.19 -3.96 -48.80
N GLU A 19 -9.40 -3.29 -49.94
CA GLU A 19 -8.62 -2.09 -50.35
C GLU A 19 -9.01 -0.85 -49.55
N THR A 20 -10.29 -0.66 -49.24
CA THR A 20 -10.78 0.54 -48.52
C THR A 20 -10.55 0.44 -47.02
N LEU A 21 -10.63 -0.77 -46.42
CA LEU A 21 -10.34 -1.00 -45.00
C LEU A 21 -8.89 -1.44 -44.74
N GLY A 22 -8.16 -1.84 -45.79
CA GLY A 22 -6.74 -2.19 -45.75
C GLY A 22 -5.85 -0.96 -45.92
N GLY A 23 -6.09 0.08 -45.12
CA GLY A 23 -5.19 1.24 -45.03
C GLY A 23 -3.72 0.81 -44.92
N PRO A 24 -2.77 1.68 -45.29
CA PRO A 24 -1.36 1.30 -45.42
C PRO A 24 -0.91 0.61 -44.13
N PRO A 25 -0.16 -0.52 -44.21
CA PRO A 25 0.17 -1.35 -43.04
C PRO A 25 0.88 -0.58 -41.91
N ARG A 26 1.48 0.58 -42.22
CA ARG A 26 2.05 1.51 -41.24
C ARG A 26 1.00 2.20 -40.36
N ALA A 27 -0.19 2.49 -40.88
CA ALA A 27 -1.26 3.16 -40.14
C ALA A 27 -1.80 2.26 -39.00
N ALA A 28 -1.98 0.96 -39.26
CA ALA A 28 -2.41 0.01 -38.23
C ALA A 28 -1.38 -0.12 -37.09
N ASP A 29 -0.08 -0.07 -37.42
CA ASP A 29 1.00 -0.14 -36.44
C ASP A 29 1.08 1.13 -35.59
N VAL A 30 0.95 2.31 -36.22
CA VAL A 30 0.92 3.61 -35.50
C VAL A 30 -0.31 3.69 -34.59
N LEU A 31 -1.48 3.27 -35.07
CA LEU A 31 -2.70 3.25 -34.25
C LEU A 31 -2.59 2.27 -33.08
N GLY A 32 -2.04 1.08 -33.30
CA GLY A 32 -1.79 0.11 -32.24
C GLY A 32 -0.85 0.66 -31.17
N ALA A 33 0.28 1.24 -31.57
CA ALA A 33 1.22 1.89 -30.66
C ALA A 33 0.57 3.07 -29.90
N GLY A 34 -0.26 3.86 -30.58
CA GLY A 34 -1.02 4.95 -29.97
C GLY A 34 -2.00 4.47 -28.89
N VAL A 35 -2.71 3.36 -29.13
CA VAL A 35 -3.61 2.75 -28.14
C VAL A 35 -2.84 2.27 -26.91
N VAL A 36 -1.72 1.59 -27.10
CA VAL A 36 -0.85 1.15 -25.98
C VAL A 36 -0.35 2.36 -25.19
N LEU A 37 0.12 3.40 -25.87
CA LEU A 37 0.58 4.62 -25.20
C LEU A 37 -0.54 5.28 -24.37
N VAL A 38 -1.75 5.40 -24.93
CA VAL A 38 -2.90 5.97 -24.21
C VAL A 38 -3.26 5.12 -22.99
N HIS A 39 -3.22 3.79 -23.10
CA HIS A 39 -3.45 2.89 -21.96
C HIS A 39 -2.42 3.13 -20.86
N LEU A 40 -1.13 3.13 -21.21
CA LEU A 40 -0.05 3.34 -20.26
C LEU A 40 -0.10 4.70 -19.60
N LEU A 41 -0.42 5.77 -20.35
CA LEU A 41 -0.63 7.10 -19.76
C LEU A 41 -1.82 7.12 -18.79
N THR A 42 -2.89 6.38 -19.11
CA THR A 42 -4.06 6.25 -18.23
C THR A 42 -3.68 5.53 -16.94
N VAL A 43 -3.00 4.39 -17.04
CA VAL A 43 -2.52 3.60 -15.89
C VAL A 43 -1.52 4.40 -15.06
N ALA A 44 -0.57 5.10 -15.69
CA ALA A 44 0.37 5.97 -15.01
C ALA A 44 -0.34 7.12 -14.26
N GLY A 45 -1.36 7.72 -14.86
CA GLY A 45 -2.18 8.74 -14.21
C GLY A 45 -2.91 8.21 -12.97
N ILE A 46 -3.46 7.00 -13.05
CA ILE A 46 -4.10 6.33 -11.92
C ILE A 46 -3.08 6.04 -10.82
N LEU A 47 -1.95 5.42 -11.16
CA LEU A 47 -0.87 5.09 -10.23
C LEU A 47 -0.26 6.32 -9.55
N ALA A 48 -0.21 7.47 -10.24
CA ALA A 48 0.23 8.72 -9.64
C ALA A 48 -0.76 9.22 -8.57
N LEU A 49 -2.06 9.01 -8.81
CA LEU A 49 -3.14 9.45 -7.93
C LEU A 49 -3.43 8.45 -6.80
N SER A 50 -3.29 7.15 -7.02
CA SER A 50 -3.52 6.11 -6.02
C SER A 50 -2.30 5.88 -5.13
N TRP A 51 -2.51 5.61 -3.85
CA TRP A 51 -1.54 4.97 -2.99
C TRP A 51 -1.88 3.49 -2.80
N PHE A 52 -0.97 2.77 -2.17
CA PHE A 52 -1.17 1.38 -1.77
C PHE A 52 -2.34 1.23 -0.82
N ASP A 53 -3.21 0.26 -1.11
CA ASP A 53 -4.06 -0.30 -0.06
C ASP A 53 -3.16 -0.91 1.03
N GLY A 54 -3.66 -1.05 2.24
CA GLY A 54 -2.88 -1.58 3.35
C GLY A 54 -2.40 -3.03 3.12
N SER A 55 -2.97 -3.78 2.17
CA SER A 55 -2.42 -5.07 1.70
C SER A 55 -1.05 -4.93 1.03
N ASP A 56 -0.87 -3.89 0.21
CA ASP A 56 0.38 -3.61 -0.51
C ASP A 56 1.45 -3.10 0.44
N LEU A 57 1.05 -2.23 1.38
CA LEU A 57 1.91 -1.78 2.46
C LEU A 57 2.40 -2.98 3.29
N ARG A 58 1.48 -3.88 3.66
CA ARG A 58 1.83 -5.08 4.43
C ARG A 58 2.76 -5.99 3.64
N LEU A 59 2.52 -6.18 2.35
CA LEU A 59 3.42 -6.96 1.49
C LEU A 59 4.83 -6.36 1.47
N LEU A 60 4.96 -5.03 1.37
CA LEU A 60 6.25 -4.35 1.43
C LEU A 60 6.92 -4.50 2.81
N LEU A 61 6.16 -4.42 3.90
CA LEU A 61 6.67 -4.61 5.26
C LEU A 61 7.10 -6.07 5.52
N ASP A 62 6.31 -7.04 5.07
CA ASP A 62 6.62 -8.48 5.17
C ASP A 62 7.92 -8.81 4.42
N VAL A 63 8.04 -8.34 3.17
CA VAL A 63 9.25 -8.53 2.34
C VAL A 63 10.48 -7.85 2.96
N ARG A 64 10.28 -6.72 3.64
CA ARG A 64 11.35 -5.93 4.26
C ARG A 64 11.84 -6.49 5.58
N SER A 65 10.95 -7.10 6.36
CA SER A 65 11.28 -7.67 7.67
C SER A 65 11.96 -9.03 7.56
N SER A 66 11.84 -9.72 6.42
CA SER A 66 12.48 -11.02 6.20
C SER A 66 13.77 -10.91 5.38
N PRO A 67 14.93 -11.38 5.87
CA PRO A 67 16.19 -11.38 5.12
C PRO A 67 16.17 -12.34 3.91
N ALA A 68 15.26 -13.31 3.92
CA ALA A 68 14.96 -14.17 2.79
C ALA A 68 13.43 -14.24 2.63
N PRO A 69 12.86 -13.97 1.44
CA PRO A 69 11.42 -14.10 1.24
C PRO A 69 11.03 -15.55 1.48
N ASP A 70 10.07 -15.77 2.38
CA ASP A 70 9.52 -17.11 2.59
C ASP A 70 8.75 -17.56 1.33
N VAL A 71 8.38 -18.83 1.27
CA VAL A 71 7.69 -19.40 0.09
C VAL A 71 6.39 -18.65 -0.21
N GLY A 72 5.69 -18.17 0.83
CA GLY A 72 4.47 -17.38 0.70
C GLY A 72 4.74 -16.01 0.06
N THR A 73 5.81 -15.34 0.45
CA THR A 73 6.26 -14.06 -0.09
C THR A 73 6.74 -14.21 -1.53
N LEU A 74 7.54 -15.24 -1.82
CA LEU A 74 7.99 -15.55 -3.18
C LEU A 74 6.82 -15.73 -4.15
N ALA A 75 5.79 -16.46 -3.72
CA ALA A 75 4.62 -16.75 -4.54
C ALA A 75 3.69 -15.52 -4.74
N ARG A 76 3.82 -14.46 -3.94
CA ARG A 76 3.16 -13.15 -4.15
C ARG A 76 3.99 -12.18 -4.99
N GLY A 77 4.97 -12.67 -5.76
CA GLY A 77 5.87 -11.80 -6.51
C GLY A 77 7.01 -11.22 -5.68
N GLY A 78 7.35 -11.89 -4.57
CA GLY A 78 8.38 -11.49 -3.60
C GLY A 78 9.67 -10.95 -4.19
N PRO A 79 10.26 -11.53 -5.27
CA PRO A 79 11.48 -10.98 -5.85
C PRO A 79 11.31 -9.57 -6.42
N LEU A 80 10.20 -9.30 -7.12
CA LEU A 80 9.94 -7.99 -7.71
C LEU A 80 9.60 -6.95 -6.63
N VAL A 81 8.79 -7.35 -5.64
CA VAL A 81 8.47 -6.49 -4.49
C VAL A 81 9.70 -6.24 -3.61
N TRP A 82 10.61 -7.21 -3.51
CA TRP A 82 11.86 -7.07 -2.78
C TRP A 82 12.75 -5.98 -3.39
N VAL A 83 12.89 -5.95 -4.72
CA VAL A 83 13.61 -4.87 -5.40
C VAL A 83 12.99 -3.51 -5.07
N VAL A 84 11.66 -3.40 -5.09
CA VAL A 84 10.95 -2.18 -4.68
C VAL A 84 11.28 -1.84 -3.23
N ALA A 85 11.19 -2.79 -2.29
CA ALA A 85 11.44 -2.57 -0.87
C ALA A 85 12.88 -2.14 -0.53
N GLN A 86 13.86 -2.37 -1.40
CA GLN A 86 15.23 -1.89 -1.22
C GLN A 86 15.42 -0.40 -1.58
N LEU A 87 14.49 0.22 -2.31
CA LEU A 87 14.66 1.59 -2.84
C LEU A 87 14.25 2.70 -1.85
N GLY A 88 13.78 2.37 -0.64
CA GLY A 88 13.49 3.37 0.40
C GLY A 88 12.50 2.90 1.46
N SER A 89 12.00 3.85 2.27
CA SER A 89 10.98 3.61 3.30
C SER A 89 9.65 3.20 2.68
N PHE A 90 9.21 3.97 1.67
CA PHE A 90 7.98 3.75 0.89
C PHE A 90 8.19 4.22 -0.56
N PRO A 91 8.95 3.49 -1.38
CA PRO A 91 9.27 3.90 -2.75
C PRO A 91 8.08 3.68 -3.68
N TRP A 92 7.00 4.45 -3.45
CA TRP A 92 5.74 4.41 -4.21
C TRP A 92 6.00 4.53 -5.71
N TRP A 93 6.92 5.41 -6.09
CA TRP A 93 7.28 5.66 -7.47
C TRP A 93 7.89 4.40 -8.11
N ALA A 94 8.66 3.61 -7.36
CA ALA A 94 9.30 2.41 -7.88
C ALA A 94 8.28 1.30 -8.11
N ALA A 95 7.31 1.17 -7.23
CA ALA A 95 6.20 0.24 -7.39
C ALA A 95 5.28 0.63 -8.55
N ALA A 96 4.96 1.92 -8.68
CA ALA A 96 4.21 2.45 -9.81
C ALA A 96 4.94 2.19 -11.13
N VAL A 97 6.26 2.43 -11.18
CA VAL A 97 7.09 2.12 -12.35
C VAL A 97 7.09 0.61 -12.64
N LEU A 98 7.24 -0.24 -11.62
CA LEU A 98 7.17 -1.70 -11.79
C LEU A 98 5.82 -2.13 -12.40
N LEU A 99 4.70 -1.67 -11.84
CA LEU A 99 3.36 -1.99 -12.35
C LEU A 99 3.17 -1.48 -13.77
N LEU A 100 3.63 -0.27 -14.07
CA LEU A 100 3.57 0.30 -15.41
C LEU A 100 4.39 -0.50 -16.43
N LEU A 101 5.57 -1.00 -16.05
CA LEU A 101 6.39 -1.87 -16.89
C LEU A 101 5.70 -3.23 -17.14
N LEU A 102 5.07 -3.80 -16.11
CA LEU A 102 4.32 -5.03 -16.25
C LEU A 102 3.08 -4.86 -17.14
N THR A 103 2.36 -3.74 -17.00
CA THR A 103 1.24 -3.39 -17.89
C THR A 103 1.73 -3.22 -19.33
N ALA A 104 2.84 -2.53 -19.55
CA ALA A 104 3.43 -2.36 -20.88
C ALA A 104 3.79 -3.71 -21.52
N LEU A 105 4.30 -4.65 -20.72
CA LEU A 105 4.62 -5.99 -21.18
C LEU A 105 3.35 -6.76 -21.62
N VAL A 106 2.23 -6.62 -20.90
CA VAL A 106 0.95 -7.22 -21.31
C VAL A 106 0.41 -6.57 -22.59
N ASP A 107 0.45 -5.24 -22.68
CA ASP A 107 -0.03 -4.51 -23.85
C ASP A 107 0.75 -4.87 -25.12
N LEU A 108 2.09 -4.99 -24.98
CA LEU A 108 2.95 -5.45 -26.08
C LEU A 108 2.66 -6.90 -26.47
N ALA A 109 2.43 -7.79 -25.50
CA ALA A 109 2.06 -9.18 -25.76
C ALA A 109 0.70 -9.27 -26.48
N ALA A 110 -0.30 -8.51 -26.04
CA ALA A 110 -1.60 -8.40 -26.69
C ALA A 110 -1.47 -7.84 -28.11
N TRP A 111 -0.65 -6.80 -28.29
CA TRP A 111 -0.48 -6.18 -29.61
C TRP A 111 0.19 -7.14 -30.59
N TRP A 112 1.23 -7.83 -30.13
CA TRP A 112 1.88 -8.88 -30.89
C TRP A 112 0.90 -10.03 -31.24
N ALA A 113 0.08 -10.46 -30.29
CA ALA A 113 -0.92 -11.50 -30.48
C ALA A 113 -1.92 -11.14 -31.58
N VAL A 114 -2.55 -9.97 -31.49
CA VAL A 114 -3.55 -9.55 -32.48
C VAL A 114 -2.90 -9.35 -33.86
N ARG A 115 -1.69 -8.78 -33.92
CA ARG A 115 -0.94 -8.62 -35.19
C ARG A 115 -0.61 -9.97 -35.83
N SER A 116 -0.25 -10.97 -35.02
CA SER A 116 0.10 -12.30 -35.51
C SER A 116 -1.12 -13.10 -35.97
N LEU A 117 -2.26 -12.95 -35.29
CA LEU A 117 -3.47 -13.74 -35.57
C LEU A 117 -4.41 -13.11 -36.59
N ALA A 118 -4.61 -11.79 -36.53
CA ALA A 118 -5.54 -11.06 -37.39
C ALA A 118 -4.84 -10.36 -38.58
N GLY A 119 -3.51 -10.35 -38.60
CA GLY A 119 -2.71 -9.60 -39.56
C GLY A 119 -2.74 -8.08 -39.29
N ARG A 120 -2.23 -7.29 -40.25
CA ARG A 120 -2.11 -5.83 -40.14
C ARG A 120 -3.39 -5.06 -40.54
N ARG A 121 -4.57 -5.60 -40.23
CA ARG A 121 -5.86 -4.97 -40.59
C ARG A 121 -6.21 -3.86 -39.59
N LEU A 122 -6.93 -2.82 -40.02
CA LEU A 122 -7.32 -1.68 -39.14
C LEU A 122 -8.22 -2.06 -37.95
N ARG A 123 -8.75 -3.30 -37.91
CA ARG A 123 -9.61 -3.81 -36.83
C ARG A 123 -8.81 -4.33 -35.62
N THR A 124 -7.52 -4.58 -35.80
CA THR A 124 -6.57 -5.02 -34.77
C THR A 124 -6.54 -4.11 -33.53
N PRO A 125 -6.47 -2.77 -33.63
CA PRO A 125 -6.47 -1.88 -32.45
C PRO A 125 -7.78 -1.90 -31.65
N LEU A 126 -8.93 -2.14 -32.27
CA LEU A 126 -10.22 -2.23 -31.57
C LEU A 126 -10.30 -3.48 -30.68
N ALA A 127 -9.77 -4.61 -31.17
CA ALA A 127 -9.69 -5.84 -30.38
C ALA A 127 -8.77 -5.69 -29.16
N LEU A 128 -7.68 -4.92 -29.30
CA LEU A 128 -6.77 -4.56 -28.21
C LEU A 128 -7.44 -3.77 -27.10
N VAL A 129 -8.20 -2.73 -27.46
CA VAL A 129 -8.95 -1.92 -26.49
C VAL A 129 -9.97 -2.76 -25.73
N ALA A 130 -10.69 -3.65 -26.43
CA ALA A 130 -11.72 -4.50 -25.81
C ALA A 130 -11.16 -5.53 -24.83
N LEU A 131 -9.97 -6.07 -25.11
CA LEU A 131 -9.38 -7.18 -24.34
C LEU A 131 -8.51 -6.71 -23.17
N GLY A 132 -7.83 -5.58 -23.30
CA GLY A 132 -6.81 -5.15 -22.35
C GLY A 132 -7.32 -4.21 -21.25
N PHE A 133 -8.04 -3.16 -21.63
CA PHE A 133 -8.18 -1.97 -20.76
C PHE A 133 -8.83 -2.23 -19.39
N PRO A 134 -9.98 -2.93 -19.26
CA PRO A 134 -10.71 -2.90 -18.00
C PRO A 134 -10.08 -3.81 -16.94
N GLY A 135 -9.70 -5.03 -17.34
CA GLY A 135 -9.11 -6.02 -16.42
C GLY A 135 -7.68 -5.67 -16.01
N LEU A 136 -6.87 -5.17 -16.96
CA LEU A 136 -5.48 -4.81 -16.67
C LEU A 136 -5.38 -3.55 -15.83
N THR A 137 -6.29 -2.60 -16.00
CA THR A 137 -6.24 -1.38 -15.19
C THR A 137 -6.58 -1.67 -13.72
N ILE A 138 -7.56 -2.55 -13.44
CA ILE A 138 -7.89 -2.96 -12.06
C ILE A 138 -6.74 -3.76 -11.45
N ALA A 139 -6.12 -4.66 -12.23
CA ALA A 139 -4.94 -5.39 -11.76
C ALA A 139 -3.76 -4.47 -11.45
N ALA A 140 -3.61 -3.37 -12.19
CA ALA A 140 -2.54 -2.39 -12.00
C ALA A 140 -2.76 -1.46 -10.81
N THR A 141 -3.96 -1.40 -10.20
CA THR A 141 -4.20 -0.54 -9.02
C THR A 141 -3.76 -1.15 -7.69
N ASP A 142 -3.45 -2.45 -7.65
CA ASP A 142 -3.05 -3.20 -6.46
C ASP A 142 -1.71 -3.87 -6.76
N LEU A 143 -0.66 -3.56 -6.01
CA LEU A 143 0.68 -4.10 -6.24
C LEU A 143 0.70 -5.62 -6.07
N SER A 144 0.11 -6.10 -4.98
CA SER A 144 0.08 -7.53 -4.64
C SER A 144 -0.63 -8.35 -5.73
N THR A 145 -1.71 -7.80 -6.29
CA THR A 145 -2.44 -8.42 -7.41
C THR A 145 -1.69 -8.24 -8.72
N GLY A 146 -1.21 -7.04 -9.03
CA GLY A 146 -0.60 -6.68 -10.31
C GLY A 146 0.70 -7.41 -10.59
N VAL A 147 1.57 -7.56 -9.58
CA VAL A 147 2.87 -8.24 -9.72
C VAL A 147 2.71 -9.72 -10.09
N VAL A 148 1.56 -10.34 -9.79
CA VAL A 148 1.29 -11.74 -10.16
C VAL A 148 0.41 -11.85 -11.40
N THR A 149 -0.67 -11.07 -11.46
CA THR A 149 -1.68 -11.20 -12.54
C THR A 149 -1.21 -10.63 -13.87
N LEU A 150 -0.39 -9.57 -13.90
CA LEU A 150 0.10 -8.99 -15.16
C LEU A 150 1.08 -9.93 -15.87
N PRO A 151 2.14 -10.48 -15.23
CA PRO A 151 3.01 -11.46 -15.88
C PRO A 151 2.25 -12.72 -16.32
N LEU A 152 1.34 -13.23 -15.47
CA LEU A 152 0.50 -14.38 -15.81
C LEU A 152 -0.30 -14.13 -17.09
N THR A 153 -0.93 -12.96 -17.17
CA THR A 153 -1.73 -12.57 -18.34
C THR A 153 -0.87 -12.50 -19.59
N ALA A 154 0.31 -11.89 -19.52
CA ALA A 154 1.21 -11.81 -20.66
C ALA A 154 1.68 -13.20 -21.13
N LEU A 155 2.04 -14.09 -20.20
CA LEU A 155 2.45 -15.46 -20.51
C LEU A 155 1.32 -16.26 -21.18
N LEU A 156 0.08 -16.13 -20.70
CA LEU A 156 -1.09 -16.78 -21.30
C LEU A 156 -1.34 -16.26 -22.72
N VAL A 157 -1.31 -14.93 -22.92
CA VAL A 157 -1.49 -14.32 -24.25
C VAL A 157 -0.42 -14.81 -25.23
N VAL A 158 0.85 -14.82 -24.80
CA VAL A 158 1.95 -15.30 -25.65
C VAL A 158 1.79 -16.79 -25.96
N GLY A 159 1.53 -17.62 -24.95
CA GLY A 159 1.42 -19.07 -25.10
C GLY A 159 0.27 -19.49 -26.01
N LEU A 160 -0.92 -18.91 -25.83
CA LEU A 160 -2.08 -19.17 -26.68
C LEU A 160 -1.85 -18.71 -28.12
N THR A 161 -1.18 -17.57 -28.31
CA THR A 161 -0.84 -17.08 -29.66
C THR A 161 0.15 -18.02 -30.34
N CYS A 162 1.22 -18.43 -29.66
CA CYS A 162 2.20 -19.38 -30.19
C CYS A 162 1.55 -20.73 -30.54
N ALA A 163 0.61 -21.22 -29.72
CA ALA A 163 -0.12 -22.46 -30.00
C ALA A 163 -0.95 -22.34 -31.29
N GLU A 164 -1.63 -21.22 -31.49
CA GLU A 164 -2.41 -20.96 -32.71
C GLU A 164 -1.51 -20.75 -33.94
N LEU A 165 -0.36 -20.08 -33.79
CA LEU A 165 0.64 -19.96 -34.86
C LEU A 165 1.22 -21.32 -35.25
N PHE A 166 1.47 -22.20 -34.28
CA PHE A 166 1.88 -23.57 -34.55
C PHE A 166 0.80 -24.32 -35.35
N ARG A 167 -0.48 -24.19 -34.97
CA ARG A 167 -1.58 -24.81 -35.73
C ARG A 167 -1.65 -24.34 -37.19
N ARG A 168 -1.25 -23.09 -37.47
CA ARG A 168 -1.29 -22.50 -38.82
C ARG A 168 -0.06 -22.80 -39.66
N HIS A 169 1.10 -22.98 -39.05
CA HIS A 169 2.39 -23.01 -39.74
C HIS A 169 3.26 -24.23 -39.45
N GLU A 170 2.87 -25.07 -38.49
CA GLU A 170 3.55 -26.31 -38.07
C GLU A 170 5.03 -26.14 -37.68
N ARG A 171 5.43 -24.94 -37.25
CA ARG A 171 6.82 -24.65 -36.87
C ARG A 171 7.11 -25.13 -35.45
N ARG A 172 8.11 -26.01 -35.30
CA ARG A 172 8.54 -26.57 -33.99
C ARG A 172 8.85 -25.51 -32.92
N ARG A 173 9.45 -24.39 -33.31
CA ARG A 173 9.78 -23.29 -32.39
C ARG A 173 8.53 -22.73 -31.68
N ASP A 174 7.40 -22.68 -32.37
CA ASP A 174 6.16 -22.10 -31.84
C ASP A 174 5.54 -23.04 -30.79
N VAL A 175 5.70 -24.37 -30.94
CA VAL A 175 5.33 -25.37 -29.91
C VAL A 175 6.17 -25.20 -28.65
N VAL A 176 7.49 -25.08 -28.79
CA VAL A 176 8.39 -24.95 -27.64
C VAL A 176 8.09 -23.68 -26.86
N LEU A 177 7.85 -22.56 -27.57
CA LEU A 177 7.43 -21.30 -26.96
C LEU A 177 6.05 -21.41 -26.29
N ALA A 178 5.07 -22.03 -26.94
CA ALA A 178 3.74 -22.26 -26.36
C ALA A 178 3.83 -23.11 -25.08
N ALA A 179 4.55 -24.24 -25.13
CA ALA A 179 4.70 -25.15 -24.00
C ALA A 179 5.41 -24.49 -22.82
N SER A 180 6.52 -23.78 -23.07
CA SER A 180 7.28 -23.11 -22.02
C SER A 180 6.51 -21.97 -21.35
N THR A 181 5.84 -21.11 -22.13
CA THR A 181 5.06 -19.99 -21.58
C THR A 181 3.81 -20.45 -20.85
N LEU A 182 3.10 -21.47 -21.35
CA LEU A 182 1.96 -22.07 -20.66
C LEU A 182 2.39 -22.81 -19.38
N ALA A 183 3.51 -23.54 -19.40
CA ALA A 183 4.05 -24.18 -18.20
C ALA A 183 4.41 -23.13 -17.14
N LEU A 184 5.05 -22.04 -17.52
CA LEU A 184 5.38 -20.95 -16.59
C LEU A 184 4.11 -20.26 -16.05
N ALA A 185 3.10 -20.05 -16.89
CA ALA A 185 1.80 -19.53 -16.48
C ALA A 185 1.12 -20.45 -15.45
N VAL A 186 1.16 -21.78 -15.64
CA VAL A 186 0.62 -22.75 -14.68
C VAL A 186 1.39 -22.69 -13.36
N VAL A 187 2.72 -22.64 -13.39
CA VAL A 187 3.53 -22.50 -12.16
C VAL A 187 3.15 -21.24 -11.39
N LEU A 188 3.02 -20.10 -12.08
CA LEU A 188 2.64 -18.83 -11.47
C LEU A 188 1.20 -18.85 -10.94
N ALA A 189 0.27 -19.48 -11.66
CA ALA A 189 -1.11 -19.65 -11.20
C ALA A 189 -1.22 -20.55 -9.97
N VAL A 190 -0.45 -21.65 -9.91
CA VAL A 190 -0.39 -22.53 -8.74
C VAL A 190 0.22 -21.80 -7.53
N ALA A 191 1.25 -20.99 -7.74
CA ALA A 191 1.81 -20.12 -6.72
C ALA A 191 0.77 -19.11 -6.18
N LEU A 192 -0.05 -18.53 -7.06
CA LEU A 192 -1.15 -17.63 -6.68
C LEU A 192 -2.26 -18.34 -5.88
N VAL A 193 -2.67 -19.54 -6.30
CA VAL A 193 -3.71 -20.32 -5.61
C VAL A 193 -3.24 -20.79 -4.23
N SER A 194 -1.99 -21.27 -4.13
CA SER A 194 -1.41 -21.73 -2.86
C SER A 194 -1.24 -20.61 -1.84
N THR A 195 -1.02 -19.36 -2.28
CA THR A 195 -0.92 -18.20 -1.38
C THR A 195 -2.27 -17.60 -0.99
N SER A 196 -3.26 -17.66 -1.88
CA SER A 196 -4.61 -17.16 -1.61
C SER A 196 -5.42 -18.08 -0.69
N GLY A 197 -5.09 -19.38 -0.62
CA GLY A 197 -5.67 -20.31 0.37
C GLY A 197 -5.44 -19.91 1.84
N ALA A 198 -4.46 -19.04 2.12
CA ALA A 198 -4.22 -18.47 3.44
C ALA A 198 -5.05 -17.19 3.73
N LEU A 199 -5.72 -16.61 2.73
CA LEU A 199 -6.48 -15.36 2.84
C LEU A 199 -7.93 -15.62 2.45
N THR A 200 -8.81 -15.81 3.44
CA THR A 200 -10.27 -15.96 3.30
C THR A 200 -10.99 -14.70 2.81
N SER A 201 -10.28 -13.75 2.19
CA SER A 201 -10.81 -12.49 1.67
C SER A 201 -11.64 -12.72 0.41
N THR A 202 -12.86 -12.17 0.41
CA THR A 202 -13.84 -12.24 -0.69
C THR A 202 -13.34 -11.66 -2.01
N ALA A 203 -12.29 -10.84 -2.02
CA ALA A 203 -11.70 -10.26 -3.23
C ALA A 203 -10.94 -11.31 -4.10
N GLY A 204 -10.42 -12.39 -3.50
CA GLY A 204 -9.66 -13.41 -4.23
C GLY A 204 -10.50 -14.31 -5.16
N ARG A 205 -11.83 -14.35 -5.00
CA ARG A 205 -12.70 -15.26 -5.77
C ARG A 205 -13.01 -14.77 -7.19
N SER A 206 -12.88 -13.48 -7.47
CA SER A 206 -13.27 -12.90 -8.78
C SER A 206 -12.15 -12.92 -9.82
N ALA A 207 -10.88 -12.86 -9.41
CA ALA A 207 -9.74 -12.79 -10.33
C ALA A 207 -9.66 -13.93 -11.37
N PRO A 208 -9.80 -15.24 -11.00
CA PRO A 208 -9.73 -16.30 -12.00
C PRO A 208 -10.95 -16.33 -12.93
N ALA A 209 -12.12 -15.91 -12.45
CA ALA A 209 -13.34 -15.82 -13.25
C ALA A 209 -13.25 -14.72 -14.32
N VAL A 210 -12.60 -13.60 -14.01
CA VAL A 210 -12.37 -12.50 -14.97
C VAL A 210 -11.38 -12.92 -16.07
N ALA A 211 -10.28 -13.58 -15.69
CA ALA A 211 -9.30 -14.08 -16.67
C ALA A 211 -9.91 -15.11 -17.63
N LEU A 212 -10.69 -16.07 -17.11
CA LEU A 212 -11.43 -17.05 -17.93
C LEU A 212 -12.51 -16.38 -18.81
N GLY A 213 -13.22 -15.39 -18.28
CA GLY A 213 -14.20 -14.61 -19.04
C GLY A 213 -13.59 -13.84 -20.21
N LEU A 214 -12.39 -13.25 -20.02
CA LEU A 214 -11.66 -12.53 -21.06
C LEU A 214 -11.17 -13.47 -22.18
N VAL A 215 -10.66 -14.66 -21.83
CA VAL A 215 -10.26 -15.67 -22.82
C VAL A 215 -11.47 -16.18 -23.61
N GLY A 216 -12.61 -16.41 -22.94
CA GLY A 216 -13.86 -16.81 -23.59
C GLY A 216 -14.43 -15.73 -24.53
N ALA A 217 -14.38 -14.46 -24.12
CA ALA A 217 -14.84 -13.33 -24.93
C ALA A 217 -13.94 -13.12 -26.17
N ALA A 218 -12.61 -13.25 -26.01
CA ALA A 218 -11.65 -13.18 -27.12
C ALA A 218 -11.95 -14.20 -28.22
N ALA A 219 -12.34 -15.41 -27.83
CA ALA A 219 -12.65 -16.50 -28.76
C ALA A 219 -13.98 -16.28 -29.52
N LEU A 220 -14.90 -15.48 -28.98
CA LEU A 220 -16.22 -15.21 -29.57
C LEU A 220 -16.26 -13.99 -30.50
N LEU A 221 -15.37 -13.01 -30.29
CA LEU A 221 -15.21 -11.80 -31.10
C LEU A 221 -15.13 -12.00 -32.64
N PRO A 222 -14.45 -13.02 -33.19
CA PRO A 222 -14.38 -13.18 -34.65
C PRO A 222 -15.71 -13.56 -35.33
N ARG A 223 -16.77 -13.88 -34.57
CA ARG A 223 -18.08 -14.28 -35.12
C ARG A 223 -19.10 -13.15 -35.26
N LEU A 224 -18.81 -11.94 -34.77
CA LEU A 224 -19.76 -10.81 -34.78
C LEU A 224 -19.67 -9.96 -36.07
N ARG A 225 -20.83 -9.54 -36.59
CA ARG A 225 -20.92 -8.64 -37.76
C ARG A 225 -20.29 -7.26 -37.46
N PRO A 226 -19.64 -6.60 -38.43
CA PRO A 226 -18.67 -5.52 -38.18
C PRO A 226 -19.23 -4.18 -37.69
N ARG A 227 -20.49 -3.84 -38.01
CA ARG A 227 -21.07 -2.53 -37.64
C ARG A 227 -21.47 -2.41 -36.16
N PRO A 228 -22.24 -3.35 -35.57
CA PRO A 228 -22.55 -3.27 -34.14
C PRO A 228 -21.31 -3.50 -33.26
N ALA A 229 -20.31 -4.25 -33.75
CA ALA A 229 -19.10 -4.53 -33.00
C ALA A 229 -18.27 -3.26 -32.72
N VAL A 230 -18.05 -2.40 -33.72
CA VAL A 230 -17.24 -1.16 -33.53
C VAL A 230 -17.90 -0.21 -32.53
N LEU A 231 -19.22 -0.04 -32.62
CA LEU A 231 -19.99 0.83 -31.74
C LEU A 231 -20.03 0.29 -30.30
N ALA A 232 -20.27 -1.02 -30.15
CA ALA A 232 -20.24 -1.68 -28.85
C ALA A 232 -18.86 -1.62 -28.19
N THR A 233 -17.78 -1.82 -28.95
CA THR A 233 -16.41 -1.71 -28.41
C THR A 233 -16.05 -0.28 -28.04
N GLY A 234 -16.45 0.72 -28.83
CA GLY A 234 -16.24 2.13 -28.50
C GLY A 234 -16.97 2.53 -27.20
N VAL A 235 -18.23 2.12 -27.05
CA VAL A 235 -19.01 2.37 -25.83
C VAL A 235 -18.41 1.65 -24.62
N LEU A 236 -17.98 0.39 -24.78
CA LEU A 236 -17.33 -0.36 -23.71
C LEU A 236 -16.01 0.31 -23.29
N ALA A 237 -15.19 0.75 -24.24
CA ALA A 237 -13.94 1.44 -23.96
C ALA A 237 -14.16 2.72 -23.15
N VAL A 238 -15.12 3.56 -23.58
CA VAL A 238 -15.48 4.80 -22.88
C VAL A 238 -16.04 4.50 -21.49
N ALA A 239 -16.93 3.52 -21.36
CA ALA A 239 -17.48 3.11 -20.08
C ALA A 239 -16.40 2.58 -19.12
N CYS A 240 -15.43 1.82 -19.63
CA CYS A 240 -14.32 1.33 -18.83
C CYS A 240 -13.40 2.47 -18.41
N VAL A 241 -13.01 3.38 -19.31
CA VAL A 241 -12.22 4.57 -18.94
C VAL A 241 -12.96 5.42 -17.90
N ALA A 242 -14.26 5.67 -18.08
CA ALA A 242 -15.05 6.44 -17.12
C ALA A 242 -15.19 5.73 -15.76
N SER A 243 -15.43 4.42 -15.75
CA SER A 243 -15.49 3.60 -14.54
C SER A 243 -14.15 3.60 -13.81
N THR A 244 -13.06 3.43 -14.55
CA THR A 244 -11.69 3.48 -14.03
C THR A 244 -11.35 4.85 -13.44
N ILE A 245 -11.69 5.96 -14.13
CA ILE A 245 -11.48 7.32 -13.60
C ILE A 245 -12.29 7.52 -12.32
N THR A 246 -13.53 7.03 -12.30
CA THR A 246 -14.40 7.14 -11.11
C THR A 246 -13.85 6.32 -9.95
N LEU A 247 -13.38 5.10 -10.20
CA LEU A 247 -12.74 4.25 -9.20
C LEU A 247 -11.44 4.88 -8.69
N ALA A 248 -10.60 5.39 -9.58
CA ALA A 248 -9.36 6.09 -9.22
C ALA A 248 -9.65 7.36 -8.40
N ALA A 249 -10.69 8.12 -8.75
CA ALA A 249 -11.11 9.30 -7.99
C ALA A 249 -11.70 8.95 -6.62
N LEU A 250 -12.36 7.80 -6.48
CA LEU A 250 -12.83 7.29 -5.20
C LEU A 250 -11.66 6.82 -4.32
N LEU A 251 -10.75 6.01 -4.89
CA LEU A 251 -9.55 5.53 -4.19
C LEU A 251 -8.64 6.69 -3.75
N ALA A 252 -8.43 7.68 -4.62
CA ALA A 252 -7.63 8.86 -4.30
C ALA A 252 -8.23 9.75 -3.20
N ARG A 253 -9.53 9.62 -2.89
CA ARG A 253 -10.19 10.38 -1.81
C ARG A 253 -10.09 9.71 -0.44
N GLU A 254 -9.68 8.44 -0.37
CA GLU A 254 -9.72 7.63 0.86
C GLU A 254 -8.34 7.20 1.38
N ASP A 255 -7.27 7.85 0.94
CA ASP A 255 -5.89 7.45 1.28
C ASP A 255 -5.39 8.04 2.60
N ALA A 256 -6.12 7.78 3.69
CA ALA A 256 -5.76 8.23 5.04
C ALA A 256 -4.34 7.81 5.47
N THR A 257 -3.85 6.66 4.98
CA THR A 257 -2.45 6.22 5.19
C THR A 257 -1.44 7.16 4.55
N ARG A 258 -1.68 7.61 3.32
CA ARG A 258 -0.78 8.50 2.59
C ARG A 258 -0.69 9.85 3.28
N ASP A 259 -1.83 10.41 3.64
CA ASP A 259 -1.90 11.70 4.32
C ASP A 259 -1.26 11.61 5.72
N TYR A 260 -1.48 10.49 6.42
CA TYR A 260 -0.82 10.22 7.69
C TYR A 260 0.71 10.20 7.59
N VAL A 261 1.27 9.42 6.66
CA VAL A 261 2.73 9.31 6.48
C VAL A 261 3.32 10.64 6.00
N ARG A 262 2.71 11.28 5.01
CA ARG A 262 3.18 12.58 4.50
C ARG A 262 3.14 13.67 5.55
N GLY A 263 2.07 13.77 6.34
CA GLY A 263 1.96 14.78 7.39
C GLY A 263 3.07 14.65 8.44
N VAL A 264 3.42 13.42 8.82
CA VAL A 264 4.53 13.16 9.75
C VAL A 264 5.89 13.47 9.11
N GLU A 265 6.14 12.99 7.89
CA GLU A 265 7.40 13.23 7.18
C GLU A 265 7.61 14.71 6.84
N ASP A 266 6.56 15.44 6.44
CA ASP A 266 6.63 16.87 6.16
C ASP A 266 7.00 17.67 7.41
N LEU A 267 6.42 17.32 8.57
CA LEU A 267 6.82 17.94 9.82
C LEU A 267 8.27 17.59 10.16
N ALA A 268 8.66 16.32 10.01
CA ALA A 268 10.03 15.88 10.29
C ALA A 268 11.03 16.66 9.44
N ARG A 269 10.83 16.74 8.12
CA ARG A 269 11.65 17.57 7.21
C ARG A 269 11.73 19.04 7.64
N SER A 270 10.61 19.62 8.08
CA SER A 270 10.57 21.05 8.45
C SER A 270 11.21 21.36 9.81
N THR A 271 11.26 20.37 10.72
CA THR A 271 11.75 20.55 12.11
C THR A 271 13.06 19.80 12.39
N GLY A 272 13.56 19.02 11.43
CA GLY A 272 14.72 18.16 11.56
C GLY A 272 14.34 16.74 11.98
N THR A 273 14.24 16.49 13.28
CA THR A 273 13.90 15.16 13.81
C THR A 273 12.68 15.23 14.69
N VAL A 274 11.69 14.38 14.41
CA VAL A 274 10.47 14.26 15.22
C VAL A 274 10.53 12.98 16.04
N THR A 275 10.39 13.10 17.36
CA THR A 275 10.30 11.94 18.24
C THR A 275 8.84 11.59 18.53
N LEU A 276 8.39 10.45 18.03
CA LEU A 276 7.02 9.96 18.22
C LEU A 276 6.93 8.91 19.32
N ALA A 277 5.81 8.88 20.02
CA ALA A 277 5.43 7.79 20.90
C ALA A 277 5.16 6.53 20.07
N ALA A 278 5.67 5.39 20.53
CA ALA A 278 5.45 4.07 19.94
C ALA A 278 4.01 3.59 20.20
N THR A 279 3.03 4.21 19.57
CA THR A 279 1.62 3.82 19.61
C THR A 279 1.26 2.94 18.41
N ASP A 280 0.04 2.42 18.42
CA ASP A 280 -0.53 1.80 17.22
C ASP A 280 -0.99 2.89 16.25
N VAL A 281 -0.99 2.55 14.95
CA VAL A 281 -1.53 3.43 13.91
C VAL A 281 -3.06 3.50 14.07
N PRO A 282 -3.70 4.70 13.97
CA PRO A 282 -5.14 4.83 14.12
C PRO A 282 -5.92 3.92 13.15
N PRO A 283 -7.07 3.36 13.57
CA PRO A 283 -7.80 2.37 12.76
C PRO A 283 -8.43 2.94 11.49
N ASN A 284 -8.60 4.27 11.42
CA ASN A 284 -9.04 4.97 10.21
C ASN A 284 -7.90 5.18 9.19
N VAL A 285 -6.64 5.05 9.63
CA VAL A 285 -5.46 5.14 8.77
C VAL A 285 -5.15 3.75 8.21
N LEU A 286 -5.01 2.75 9.08
CA LEU A 286 -4.83 1.35 8.71
C LEU A 286 -5.94 0.48 9.30
N PRO A 287 -6.78 -0.17 8.46
CA PRO A 287 -7.86 -1.03 8.94
C PRO A 287 -7.31 -2.20 9.79
N ARG A 288 -7.89 -2.41 10.99
CA ARG A 288 -7.50 -3.49 11.93
C ARG A 288 -7.45 -4.89 11.32
N ARG A 289 -8.17 -5.14 10.21
CA ARG A 289 -8.16 -6.43 9.50
C ARG A 289 -6.78 -6.81 8.97
N LEU A 290 -5.88 -5.83 8.82
CA LEU A 290 -4.51 -6.01 8.36
C LEU A 290 -3.52 -6.29 9.49
N GLY A 291 -3.99 -6.43 10.74
CA GLY A 291 -3.14 -6.57 11.93
C GLY A 291 -2.89 -5.24 12.62
N SER A 292 -2.33 -5.28 13.84
CA SER A 292 -1.89 -4.08 14.55
C SER A 292 -0.53 -3.64 13.99
N THR A 293 -0.53 -2.62 13.14
CA THR A 293 0.71 -1.97 12.70
C THR A 293 1.07 -0.88 13.69
N SER A 294 2.28 -0.94 14.24
CA SER A 294 2.77 0.10 15.14
C SER A 294 3.38 1.27 14.35
N VAL A 295 3.34 2.47 14.92
CA VAL A 295 4.03 3.65 14.36
C VAL A 295 5.53 3.37 14.19
N ALA A 296 6.12 2.60 15.09
CA ALA A 296 7.53 2.21 15.02
C ALA A 296 7.85 1.38 13.76
N GLU A 297 6.94 0.50 13.38
CA GLU A 297 7.08 -0.37 12.21
C GLU A 297 6.90 0.43 10.91
N LEU A 298 5.93 1.36 10.91
CA LEU A 298 5.68 2.26 9.78
C LEU A 298 6.90 3.15 9.51
N PHE A 299 7.56 3.68 10.54
CA PHE A 299 8.68 4.62 10.37
C PHE A 299 10.07 4.00 10.57
N ALA A 300 10.21 2.67 10.53
CA ALA A 300 11.45 1.96 10.89
C ALA A 300 12.71 2.32 10.06
N ARG A 301 12.57 2.92 8.87
CA ARG A 301 13.69 3.39 8.03
C ARG A 301 13.69 4.91 7.80
N SER A 302 12.89 5.65 8.55
CA SER A 302 12.98 7.10 8.51
C SER A 302 14.13 7.54 9.42
N ASP A 303 15.10 8.27 8.86
CA ASP A 303 16.17 8.88 9.65
C ASP A 303 15.68 10.12 10.41
N GLU A 304 14.55 10.70 9.99
CA GLU A 304 13.97 11.93 10.54
C GLU A 304 12.89 11.65 11.60
N VAL A 305 12.34 10.43 11.66
CA VAL A 305 11.28 10.05 12.60
C VAL A 305 11.79 9.00 13.57
N VAL A 306 11.97 9.40 14.83
CA VAL A 306 12.45 8.51 15.89
C VAL A 306 11.27 8.05 16.73
N VAL A 307 10.95 6.77 16.72
CA VAL A 307 9.82 6.22 17.49
C VAL A 307 10.31 5.62 18.80
N ARG A 308 9.80 6.09 19.93
CA ARG A 308 10.24 5.68 21.28
C ARG A 308 9.10 5.17 22.15
N ARG A 309 9.41 4.19 22.99
CA ARG A 309 8.51 3.69 24.05
C ARG A 309 8.60 4.50 25.34
N ALA A 310 9.61 5.37 25.46
CA ALA A 310 9.80 6.24 26.61
C ALA A 310 10.58 7.50 26.22
N GLY A 311 10.32 8.62 26.90
CA GLY A 311 11.07 9.85 26.74
C GLY A 311 10.32 11.10 27.15
N ASN A 312 11.03 12.24 27.13
CA ASN A 312 10.47 13.56 27.35
C ASN A 312 9.78 14.07 26.09
N ASP A 313 8.61 14.68 26.28
CA ASP A 313 7.86 15.43 25.27
C ASP A 313 7.64 14.68 23.96
N LEU A 314 7.46 13.34 24.06
CA LEU A 314 7.11 12.52 22.90
C LEU A 314 5.85 13.08 22.24
N ARG A 315 5.83 13.07 20.92
CA ARG A 315 4.68 13.51 20.14
C ARG A 315 3.86 12.32 19.65
N MET A 316 2.62 12.55 19.23
CA MET A 316 1.76 11.52 18.65
C MET A 316 1.09 12.07 17.39
N ALA A 317 1.12 11.30 16.30
CA ALA A 317 0.38 11.65 15.10
C ALA A 317 -1.08 11.21 15.24
N ASP A 318 -2.01 12.12 14.96
CA ASP A 318 -3.45 11.82 14.91
C ASP A 318 -3.84 11.06 13.63
N GLY A 319 -5.14 10.73 13.49
CA GLY A 319 -5.63 9.99 12.33
C GLY A 319 -5.51 10.70 10.98
N LEU A 320 -5.06 11.95 10.94
CA LEU A 320 -4.82 12.75 9.73
C LEU A 320 -3.33 13.01 9.49
N GLY A 321 -2.44 12.48 10.33
CA GLY A 321 -0.99 12.71 10.24
C GLY A 321 -0.50 13.97 10.93
N PHE A 322 -1.36 14.72 11.63
CA PHE A 322 -0.90 15.88 12.38
C PHE A 322 -0.24 15.42 13.68
N VAL A 323 1.02 15.80 13.85
CA VAL A 323 1.80 15.50 15.04
C VAL A 323 1.44 16.49 16.15
N ARG A 324 0.92 15.97 17.27
CA ARG A 324 0.40 16.75 18.40
C ARG A 324 1.09 16.34 19.70
N GLN A 325 0.95 17.18 20.73
CA GLN A 325 1.27 16.74 22.08
C GLN A 325 0.23 15.70 22.51
N PRO A 326 0.65 14.51 22.93
CA PRO A 326 -0.27 13.51 23.44
C PRO A 326 -0.64 13.83 24.89
N ARG A 327 -1.76 13.25 25.32
CA ARG A 327 -2.17 13.17 26.72
C ARG A 327 -2.63 11.76 27.03
N VAL A 328 -2.53 11.37 28.29
CA VAL A 328 -3.12 10.13 28.78
C VAL A 328 -4.61 10.39 29.06
N ALA A 329 -5.50 9.67 28.38
CA ALA A 329 -6.96 9.84 28.51
C ALA A 329 -7.62 8.70 29.29
N GLY A 330 -8.74 9.03 29.95
CA GLY A 330 -9.58 8.03 30.65
C GLY A 330 -8.86 7.27 31.76
N GLY A 331 -7.73 7.79 32.21
CA GLY A 331 -6.78 7.11 33.08
C GLY A 331 -6.97 7.41 34.57
N VAL A 332 -6.29 6.62 35.39
CA VAL A 332 -6.11 6.96 36.81
C VAL A 332 -4.99 7.97 36.91
N GLY A 333 -5.21 9.07 37.62
CA GLY A 333 -4.18 10.07 37.82
C GLY A 333 -4.18 10.66 39.22
N THR A 334 -3.09 11.35 39.54
CA THR A 334 -3.02 12.19 40.74
C THR A 334 -3.90 13.43 40.58
N VAL A 335 -4.36 13.96 41.71
CA VAL A 335 -5.07 15.24 41.71
C VAL A 335 -4.11 16.33 41.25
N PRO A 336 -4.51 17.22 40.31
CA PRO A 336 -3.70 18.35 39.92
C PRO A 336 -3.26 19.17 41.14
N PRO A 337 -2.02 19.72 41.14
CA PRO A 337 -1.59 20.56 42.24
C PRO A 337 -2.50 21.77 42.40
N ALA A 338 -2.61 22.27 43.63
CA ALA A 338 -3.34 23.51 43.89
C ALA A 338 -2.75 24.66 43.05
N PRO A 339 -3.56 25.65 42.61
CA PRO A 339 -3.04 26.81 41.89
C PRO A 339 -1.88 27.47 42.66
N GLY A 340 -0.76 27.71 41.96
CA GLY A 340 0.46 28.26 42.57
C GLY A 340 1.40 27.24 43.24
N SER A 341 1.01 25.97 43.32
CA SER A 341 1.88 24.85 43.70
C SER A 341 2.44 24.16 42.46
N CYS A 342 3.69 23.72 42.52
CA CYS A 342 4.29 22.92 41.45
C CYS A 342 3.99 21.41 41.57
N GLY A 343 3.29 21.00 42.64
CA GLY A 343 3.06 19.60 43.01
C GLY A 343 4.02 19.11 44.09
N GLN A 344 4.52 17.89 43.93
CA GLN A 344 5.37 17.23 44.91
C GLN A 344 6.85 17.54 44.63
N LEU A 345 7.46 18.34 45.51
CA LEU A 345 8.87 18.71 45.40
C LEU A 345 9.78 17.58 45.87
N LEU A 346 10.60 17.06 44.97
CA LEU A 346 11.68 16.11 45.23
C LEU A 346 13.01 16.86 45.24
N ARG A 347 13.79 16.73 46.31
CA ARG A 347 15.13 17.33 46.43
C ARG A 347 16.18 16.23 46.46
N GLY A 348 17.20 16.36 45.63
CA GLY A 348 18.40 15.54 45.68
C GLY A 348 19.16 15.83 46.98
N SER A 349 18.92 15.02 47.99
CA SER A 349 19.58 15.12 49.30
C SER A 349 20.87 14.31 49.39
N GLY A 350 21.18 13.53 48.34
CA GLY A 350 22.19 12.46 48.40
C GLY A 350 21.77 11.26 49.25
N SER A 351 20.56 11.28 49.84
CA SER A 351 19.97 10.09 50.45
C SER A 351 19.17 9.31 49.42
N SER A 352 19.31 7.98 49.47
CA SER A 352 18.86 7.02 48.46
C SER A 352 17.38 6.65 48.56
N ARG A 353 16.54 7.42 49.25
CA ARG A 353 15.13 7.04 49.49
C ARG A 353 14.23 7.44 48.31
N ALA A 354 13.67 6.44 47.65
CA ALA A 354 12.63 6.65 46.64
C ALA A 354 11.36 7.22 47.29
N VAL A 355 10.70 8.14 46.60
CA VAL A 355 9.45 8.78 47.05
C VAL A 355 8.32 8.31 46.15
N THR A 356 7.25 7.80 46.75
CA THR A 356 6.00 7.50 46.03
C THR A 356 5.35 8.80 45.58
N VAL A 357 5.19 8.94 44.27
CA VAL A 357 4.55 10.11 43.65
C VAL A 357 3.12 9.84 43.21
N ALA A 358 2.77 8.57 42.97
CA ALA A 358 1.39 8.19 42.64
C ALA A 358 1.09 6.75 43.07
N ARG A 359 -0.13 6.52 43.54
CA ARG A 359 -0.74 5.19 43.65
C ARG A 359 -1.86 5.12 42.63
N LEU A 360 -1.75 4.18 41.69
CA LEU A 360 -2.60 4.06 40.52
C LEU A 360 -3.56 2.89 40.70
N SER A 361 -4.81 3.19 41.06
CA SER A 361 -5.89 2.20 41.21
C SER A 361 -6.52 1.83 39.86
N ALA A 362 -5.73 1.49 38.85
CA ALA A 362 -6.25 1.14 37.52
C ALA A 362 -6.69 -0.34 37.45
N PRO A 363 -7.71 -0.67 36.62
CA PRO A 363 -8.03 -2.07 36.34
C PRO A 363 -6.80 -2.78 35.75
N ARG A 364 -6.53 -4.00 36.23
CA ARG A 364 -5.27 -4.77 36.01
C ARG A 364 -4.87 -4.99 34.54
N ARG A 365 -5.70 -4.66 33.55
CA ARG A 365 -5.41 -4.85 32.12
C ARG A 365 -5.98 -3.69 31.31
N THR A 366 -5.12 -2.73 31.01
CA THR A 366 -5.32 -1.80 29.89
C THR A 366 -4.22 -2.12 28.87
N PRO A 367 -4.53 -2.79 27.75
CA PRO A 367 -3.55 -2.98 26.70
C PRO A 367 -3.05 -1.60 26.24
N ASP A 368 -1.74 -1.50 26.04
CA ASP A 368 -1.08 -0.27 25.57
C ASP A 368 -1.24 0.94 26.47
N ALA A 369 -1.24 0.71 27.78
CA ALA A 369 -1.22 1.77 28.77
C ALA A 369 0.09 2.58 28.72
N TRP A 370 -0.03 3.87 29.01
CA TRP A 370 1.07 4.81 29.14
C TRP A 370 1.01 5.47 30.51
N VAL A 371 2.18 5.62 31.12
CA VAL A 371 2.38 6.52 32.26
C VAL A 371 2.84 7.86 31.70
N SER A 372 2.19 8.93 32.14
CA SER A 372 2.60 10.32 31.93
C SER A 372 3.00 10.94 33.26
N ILE A 373 4.10 11.67 33.28
CA ILE A 373 4.62 12.37 34.46
C ILE A 373 4.95 13.79 34.04
N SER A 374 4.10 14.74 34.41
CA SER A 374 4.40 16.16 34.24
C SER A 374 5.36 16.61 35.35
N TYR A 375 6.43 17.32 35.00
CA TYR A 375 7.39 17.79 35.99
C TYR A 375 7.99 19.15 35.63
N LEU A 376 8.57 19.81 36.64
CA LEU A 376 9.39 21.01 36.54
C LEU A 376 10.73 20.77 37.23
N ALA A 377 11.82 20.71 36.49
CA ALA A 377 13.16 20.44 37.04
C ALA A 377 14.05 21.69 37.04
N SER A 378 14.90 21.81 38.07
CA SER A 378 15.83 22.94 38.20
C SER A 378 17.03 22.85 37.27
N GLN A 379 17.43 21.65 36.86
CA GLN A 379 18.56 21.36 35.99
C GLN A 379 18.36 20.02 35.29
N ASP A 380 19.18 19.73 34.27
CA ASP A 380 19.23 18.42 33.64
C ASP A 380 19.79 17.40 34.63
N ASP A 381 19.15 16.23 34.75
CA ASP A 381 19.52 15.19 35.70
C ASP A 381 19.07 13.80 35.24
N THR A 382 19.60 12.75 35.86
CA THR A 382 19.09 11.39 35.69
C THR A 382 18.38 10.97 36.99
N VAL A 383 17.11 10.62 36.87
CA VAL A 383 16.24 10.24 37.98
C VAL A 383 15.89 8.76 37.85
N GLU A 384 15.83 8.05 38.97
CA GLU A 384 15.37 6.67 38.96
C GLU A 384 13.85 6.62 39.15
N LEU A 385 13.17 6.10 38.13
CA LEU A 385 11.74 5.84 38.08
C LEU A 385 11.47 4.38 38.46
N GLY A 386 10.75 4.17 39.57
CA GLY A 386 10.31 2.86 40.00
C GLY A 386 8.84 2.60 39.67
N LEU A 387 8.55 1.47 39.04
CA LEU A 387 7.21 0.96 38.71
C LEU A 387 7.03 -0.43 39.33
N ASP A 388 6.24 -0.54 40.41
CA ASP A 388 6.01 -1.80 41.14
C ASP A 388 7.31 -2.61 41.43
N GLY A 389 8.37 -1.90 41.84
CA GLY A 389 9.69 -2.49 42.14
C GLY A 389 10.63 -2.67 40.95
N THR A 390 10.19 -2.41 39.71
CA THR A 390 11.08 -2.31 38.55
C THR A 390 11.65 -0.90 38.48
N THR A 391 12.97 -0.74 38.46
CA THR A 391 13.60 0.58 38.39
C THR A 391 14.19 0.86 37.01
N LEU A 392 14.03 2.10 36.56
CA LEU A 392 14.46 2.60 35.25
C LEU A 392 15.16 3.95 35.47
N GLN A 393 16.30 4.16 34.83
CA GLN A 393 16.91 5.49 34.79
C GLN A 393 16.22 6.31 33.70
N VAL A 394 15.78 7.51 34.04
CA VAL A 394 15.11 8.43 33.12
C VAL A 394 15.81 9.78 33.14
N ASP A 395 16.04 10.33 31.97
CA ASP A 395 16.59 11.67 31.85
C ASP A 395 15.49 12.69 32.13
N VAL A 396 15.80 13.66 32.97
CA VAL A 396 14.94 14.77 33.34
C VAL A 396 15.60 16.03 32.82
N LEU A 397 14.84 16.82 32.05
CA LEU A 397 15.33 18.03 31.41
C LEU A 397 14.99 19.26 32.26
N ARG A 398 15.87 20.24 32.28
CA ARG A 398 15.64 21.53 32.94
C ARG A 398 14.41 22.22 32.38
N GLY A 399 13.50 22.62 33.26
CA GLY A 399 12.27 23.30 32.89
C GLY A 399 11.04 22.40 33.00
N ALA A 400 9.95 22.80 32.36
CA ALA A 400 8.66 22.12 32.42
C ALA A 400 8.52 21.14 31.25
N HIS A 401 8.32 19.86 31.56
CA HIS A 401 8.27 18.79 30.56
C HIS A 401 7.27 17.71 30.97
N THR A 402 6.95 16.82 30.02
CA THR A 402 6.18 15.61 30.30
C THR A 402 6.98 14.38 29.91
N TYR A 403 7.29 13.52 30.88
CA TYR A 403 7.86 12.21 30.60
C TYR A 403 6.74 11.21 30.30
N LEU A 404 6.90 10.46 29.21
CA LEU A 404 5.97 9.42 28.78
C LEU A 404 6.67 8.08 28.77
N LEU A 405 5.97 7.03 29.23
CA LEU A 405 6.47 5.66 29.27
C LEU A 405 5.36 4.67 28.97
N ARG A 406 5.54 3.86 27.91
CA ARG A 406 4.65 2.73 27.60
C ARG A 406 4.87 1.64 28.64
N VAL A 407 3.83 1.36 29.42
CA VAL A 407 3.79 0.22 30.33
C VAL A 407 3.10 -0.92 29.60
N GLY A 408 3.71 -2.10 29.61
CA GLY A 408 3.22 -3.26 28.87
C GLY A 408 1.88 -3.77 29.39
N SER A 409 1.64 -5.09 29.27
CA SER A 409 0.37 -5.69 29.70
C SER A 409 0.08 -5.59 31.21
N ARG A 410 1.10 -5.26 32.02
CA ARG A 410 0.97 -5.07 33.47
C ARG A 410 0.95 -3.59 33.81
N THR A 411 -0.21 -3.12 34.26
CA THR A 411 -0.40 -1.75 34.78
C THR A 411 0.29 -1.59 36.13
N PRO A 412 1.16 -0.59 36.32
CA PRO A 412 1.79 -0.36 37.60
C PRO A 412 0.76 0.13 38.62
N SER A 413 0.86 -0.36 39.85
CA SER A 413 0.06 0.12 40.99
C SER A 413 0.71 1.30 41.72
N GLU A 414 2.02 1.42 41.62
CA GLU A 414 2.80 2.46 42.29
C GLU A 414 3.87 3.04 41.38
N VAL A 415 3.98 4.37 41.38
CA VAL A 415 5.05 5.12 40.72
C VAL A 415 5.89 5.80 41.79
N THR A 416 7.18 5.52 41.79
CA THR A 416 8.16 6.12 42.69
C THR A 416 9.24 6.84 41.88
N LEU A 417 9.78 7.92 42.42
CA LEU A 417 10.88 8.68 41.83
C LEU A 417 11.98 8.90 42.86
N ARG A 418 13.24 8.85 42.39
CA ARG A 418 14.42 9.10 43.22
C ARG A 418 15.42 9.99 42.48
N VAL A 419 15.62 11.20 43.02
CA VAL A 419 16.57 12.19 42.50
C VAL A 419 17.93 11.97 43.17
N GLY A 420 18.93 11.50 42.42
CA GLY A 420 20.24 11.14 42.96
C GLY A 420 21.19 12.32 43.16
N THR A 421 21.11 13.32 42.28
CA THR A 421 22.11 14.39 42.21
C THR A 421 21.87 15.46 43.27
N ARG A 422 22.89 15.73 44.11
CA ARG A 422 22.80 16.77 45.15
C ARG A 422 22.55 18.14 44.53
N GLY A 423 21.61 18.89 45.11
CA GLY A 423 21.25 20.22 44.63
C GLY A 423 20.25 20.23 43.47
N SER A 424 19.98 19.07 42.86
CA SER A 424 18.88 18.92 41.89
C SER A 424 17.53 18.96 42.61
N SER A 425 16.54 19.60 41.99
CA SER A 425 15.16 19.57 42.45
C SER A 425 14.22 19.34 41.29
N VAL A 426 13.26 18.44 41.50
CA VAL A 426 12.24 18.07 40.51
C VAL A 426 10.89 18.20 41.20
N CYS A 427 10.04 19.07 40.68
CA CYS A 427 8.67 19.17 41.15
C CYS A 427 7.76 18.35 40.24
N VAL A 428 7.10 17.35 40.80
CA VAL A 428 6.25 16.41 40.07
C VAL A 428 4.80 16.89 40.18
N GLY A 429 4.18 17.16 39.03
CA GLY A 429 2.80 17.60 38.92
C GLY A 429 1.84 16.42 38.80
N VAL A 430 1.16 16.34 37.65
CA VAL A 430 0.20 15.28 37.37
C VAL A 430 0.93 14.02 36.92
N VAL A 431 0.58 12.89 37.54
CA VAL A 431 0.94 11.55 37.09
C VAL A 431 -0.33 10.87 36.60
N GLY A 432 -0.37 10.41 35.35
CA GLY A 432 -1.54 9.76 34.76
C GLY A 432 -1.20 8.41 34.14
N LEU A 433 -2.12 7.44 34.22
CA LEU A 433 -2.01 6.10 33.64
C LEU A 433 -3.24 5.76 32.80
N GLY A 434 -3.05 5.45 31.52
CA GLY A 434 -4.16 5.12 30.60
C GLY A 434 -3.71 5.09 29.14
N PRO A 435 -4.64 4.95 28.17
CA PRO A 435 -4.33 5.07 26.75
C PRO A 435 -3.79 6.45 26.38
N LEU A 436 -2.85 6.50 25.46
CA LEU A 436 -2.32 7.73 24.90
C LEU A 436 -3.23 8.21 23.77
N VAL A 437 -3.65 9.47 23.81
CA VAL A 437 -4.45 10.12 22.76
C VAL A 437 -3.83 11.46 22.38
N PRO A 438 -4.00 11.92 21.12
CA PRO A 438 -3.60 13.28 20.76
C PRO A 438 -4.43 14.32 21.52
N THR A 439 -3.81 15.43 21.91
CA THR A 439 -4.55 16.58 22.49
C THR A 439 -5.32 17.27 21.37
N GLU A 440 -6.65 17.38 21.53
CA GLU A 440 -7.50 18.14 20.62
C GLU A 440 -7.15 19.63 20.70
N LEU A 441 -7.20 20.34 19.56
CA LEU A 441 -7.13 21.79 19.59
C LEU A 441 -8.40 22.30 20.28
N ALA A 442 -8.22 23.05 21.36
CA ALA A 442 -9.30 23.68 22.11
C ALA A 442 -10.01 24.75 21.29
#